data_AF-X1DVS3-F1
#
_entry.id   AF-X1DVS3-F1
#
_cell.length_a   1.000
_cell.length_b   1.000
_cell.length_c   1.000
_cell.angle_alpha   90.00
_cell.angle_beta   90.00
_cell.angle_gamma   90.00
#
_symmetry.space_group_name_H-M   'P 1'
#
loop_
_entity.id
_entity.type
_entity.pdbx_description
1 polymer ?
#
loop_
_entity_poly.entity_id
_entity_poly.type
_entity_poly.pdbx_seq_one_letter_code
_entity_poly.pdbx_strand_id
1 'polypeptide(L)'
;SQIIRLVEEAQGSKAPIQRLVDTVASYFVPAVIGIAIITFIVWIIFGPKPSITLALVNFVSVLIIACPCALGLATPTAIMVGTGKGAENGILIKDAASLELTHRLNTIVFDKTGTLTKGEPVVTDIIIKEKSSVYSKEELLKLSASSELYSEHPLGKAMVKKAQQLKLKLIEPKN
;
A
#
# COMPACT_ATOMS: atom_id res chain seq x y z
N SER A 1 8.62 -13.62 -8.92
CA SER A 1 8.15 -14.47 -7.81
C SER A 1 7.70 -13.66 -6.59
N GLN A 2 8.44 -12.63 -6.14
CA GLN A 2 8.02 -11.83 -4.97
C GLN A 2 6.76 -10.96 -5.17
N ILE A 3 6.55 -10.40 -6.37
CA ILE A 3 5.37 -9.57 -6.66
C ILE A 3 4.08 -10.40 -6.62
N ILE A 4 4.09 -11.62 -7.20
CA ILE A 4 2.94 -12.52 -7.19
C ILE A 4 2.58 -12.92 -5.75
N ARG A 5 3.58 -13.28 -4.94
CA ARG A 5 3.39 -13.61 -3.53
C ARG A 5 2.86 -12.42 -2.71
N LEU A 6 3.31 -11.20 -2.99
CA LEU A 6 2.79 -9.99 -2.36
C LEU A 6 1.32 -9.74 -2.72
N VAL A 7 0.92 -10.03 -3.96
CA VAL A 7 -0.48 -9.92 -4.40
C VAL A 7 -1.35 -11.01 -3.76
N GLU A 8 -0.85 -12.24 -3.64
CA GLU A 8 -1.56 -13.34 -2.94
C GLU A 8 -1.72 -13.07 -1.43
N GLU A 9 -0.66 -12.59 -0.76
CA GLU A 9 -0.72 -12.18 0.65
C GLU A 9 -1.74 -11.04 0.85
N ALA A 10 -1.89 -10.15 -0.14
CA ALA A 10 -2.89 -9.09 -0.11
C ALA A 10 -4.33 -9.62 -0.12
N GLN A 11 -4.60 -10.56 -1.03
CA GLN A 11 -5.92 -11.14 -1.25
C GLN A 11 -6.40 -12.02 -0.09
N GLY A 12 -5.48 -12.62 0.69
CA GLY A 12 -5.80 -13.45 1.85
C GLY A 12 -5.93 -12.71 3.20
N SER A 13 -5.62 -11.41 3.24
CA SER A 13 -5.58 -10.64 4.49
C SER A 13 -6.96 -10.12 4.92
N LYS A 14 -7.28 -10.20 6.22
CA LYS A 14 -8.53 -9.64 6.77
C LYS A 14 -8.38 -8.14 6.99
N ALA A 15 -9.22 -7.36 6.31
CA ALA A 15 -9.29 -5.92 6.50
C ALA A 15 -9.95 -5.56 7.86
N PRO A 16 -9.53 -4.47 8.54
CA PRO A 16 -10.17 -3.97 9.75
C PRO A 16 -11.68 -3.71 9.59
N ILE A 17 -12.13 -3.17 8.44
CA ILE A 17 -13.55 -2.96 8.12
C ILE A 17 -14.36 -4.27 8.08
N GLN A 18 -13.73 -5.42 7.84
CA GLN A 18 -14.40 -6.73 7.94
C GLN A 18 -14.90 -6.99 9.36
N ARG A 19 -14.18 -6.48 10.38
CA ARG A 19 -14.64 -6.54 11.79
C ARG A 19 -15.87 -5.66 12.03
N LEU A 20 -16.01 -4.55 11.29
CA LEU A 20 -17.21 -3.71 11.36
C LEU A 20 -18.43 -4.49 10.86
N VAL A 21 -18.30 -5.17 9.73
CA VAL A 21 -19.35 -6.03 9.17
C VAL A 21 -19.70 -7.17 10.13
N ASP A 22 -18.70 -7.83 10.72
CA ASP A 22 -18.91 -8.89 11.72
C ASP A 22 -19.64 -8.35 12.97
N THR A 23 -19.28 -7.14 13.40
CA THR A 23 -19.94 -6.46 14.54
C THR A 23 -21.39 -6.13 14.20
N VAL A 24 -21.65 -5.53 13.03
CA VAL A 24 -23.01 -5.23 12.57
C VAL A 24 -23.84 -6.50 12.49
N ALA A 25 -23.31 -7.58 11.91
CA ALA A 25 -23.98 -8.88 11.84
C ALA A 25 -24.31 -9.44 13.23
N SER A 26 -23.41 -9.27 14.21
CA SER A 26 -23.62 -9.74 15.59
C SER A 26 -24.81 -9.07 16.30
N TYR A 27 -25.13 -7.81 15.96
CA TYR A 27 -26.31 -7.11 16.48
C TYR A 27 -27.54 -7.31 15.59
N PHE A 28 -27.34 -7.35 14.28
CA PHE A 28 -28.41 -7.44 13.28
C PHE A 28 -29.12 -8.79 13.32
N VAL A 29 -28.38 -9.90 13.41
CA VAL A 29 -28.98 -11.25 13.42
C VAL A 29 -29.92 -11.45 14.61
N PRO A 30 -29.53 -11.16 15.87
CA PRO A 30 -30.46 -11.25 17.00
C PRO A 30 -31.67 -10.32 16.87
N ALA A 31 -31.48 -9.10 16.36
CA ALA A 31 -32.57 -8.14 16.17
C ALA A 31 -33.62 -8.66 15.18
N VAL A 32 -33.19 -9.20 14.03
CA VAL A 32 -34.07 -9.78 13.01
C VAL A 32 -34.83 -10.99 13.55
N ILE A 33 -34.15 -11.87 14.30
CA ILE A 33 -34.80 -13.02 14.95
C ILE A 33 -35.87 -12.54 15.93
N GLY A 34 -35.57 -11.51 16.74
CA GLY A 34 -36.53 -10.90 17.65
C GLY A 34 -37.76 -10.35 16.93
N ILE A 35 -37.56 -9.61 15.83
CA ILE A 35 -38.66 -9.05 15.02
C ILE A 35 -39.48 -10.18 14.37
N ALA A 36 -38.83 -11.23 13.88
CA ALA A 36 -39.52 -12.37 13.29
C ALA A 36 -40.42 -13.07 14.33
N ILE A 37 -39.91 -13.33 15.53
CA ILE A 37 -40.69 -13.94 16.63
C ILE A 37 -41.87 -13.04 17.02
N ILE A 38 -41.66 -11.72 17.15
CA ILE A 38 -42.74 -10.76 17.45
C ILE A 38 -43.80 -10.81 16.35
N THR A 39 -43.38 -10.81 15.08
CA THR A 39 -44.28 -10.92 13.92
C THR A 39 -45.11 -12.20 13.99
N PHE A 40 -44.47 -13.34 14.30
CA PHE A 40 -45.18 -14.61 14.46
C PHE A 40 -46.25 -14.54 15.55
N ILE A 41 -45.92 -14.01 16.73
CA ILE A 41 -46.86 -13.88 17.86
C ILE A 41 -48.03 -12.95 17.51
N VAL A 42 -47.77 -11.81 16.90
CA VAL A 42 -48.83 -10.86 16.51
C VAL A 42 -49.81 -11.49 15.53
N TRP A 43 -49.30 -12.18 14.51
CA TRP A 43 -50.16 -12.81 13.50
C TRP A 43 -50.90 -14.06 14.02
N ILE A 44 -50.40 -14.75 15.05
CA ILE A 44 -51.12 -15.86 15.65
C ILE A 44 -52.32 -15.37 16.50
N ILE A 45 -52.18 -14.22 17.17
CA ILE A 45 -53.20 -13.65 18.07
C ILE A 45 -54.25 -12.83 17.30
N PHE A 46 -53.81 -11.97 16.38
CA PHE A 46 -54.67 -11.00 15.70
C PHE A 46 -54.95 -11.35 14.22
N GLY A 47 -54.31 -12.39 13.68
CA GLY A 47 -54.44 -12.74 12.27
C GLY A 47 -55.75 -13.46 11.92
N PRO A 48 -56.25 -13.28 10.68
CA PRO A 48 -57.41 -14.01 10.18
C PRO A 48 -57.13 -15.53 10.10
N LYS A 49 -58.17 -16.35 10.27
CA LYS A 49 -58.04 -17.81 10.12
C LYS A 49 -57.74 -18.17 8.66
N PRO A 50 -56.76 -19.05 8.37
CA PRO A 50 -55.91 -19.82 9.29
C PRO A 50 -54.69 -19.04 9.81
N SER A 51 -54.70 -18.70 11.10
CA SER A 51 -53.71 -17.81 11.72
C SER A 51 -52.30 -18.40 11.79
N ILE A 52 -52.17 -19.72 11.99
CA ILE A 52 -50.87 -20.41 12.08
C ILE A 52 -50.12 -20.36 10.74
N THR A 53 -50.80 -20.69 9.64
CA THR A 53 -50.19 -20.68 8.30
C THR A 53 -49.73 -19.27 7.94
N LEU A 54 -50.58 -18.27 8.18
CA LEU A 54 -50.26 -16.88 7.87
C LEU A 54 -49.12 -16.33 8.74
N ALA A 55 -49.11 -16.67 10.04
CA ALA A 55 -48.03 -16.31 10.95
C ALA A 55 -46.68 -16.92 10.53
N LEU A 56 -46.68 -18.19 10.12
CA LEU A 56 -45.47 -18.88 9.67
C LEU A 56 -44.94 -18.29 8.36
N VAL A 57 -45.82 -18.00 7.40
CA VAL A 57 -45.44 -17.35 6.13
C VAL A 57 -44.82 -15.98 6.40
N ASN A 58 -45.43 -15.16 7.27
CA ASN A 58 -44.88 -13.85 7.61
C ASN A 58 -43.57 -13.92 8.39
N PHE A 59 -43.43 -14.87 9.33
CA PHE A 59 -42.17 -15.15 10.03
C PHE A 59 -41.03 -15.45 9.05
N VAL A 60 -41.24 -16.40 8.16
CA VAL A 60 -40.24 -16.79 7.16
C VAL A 60 -39.94 -15.64 6.19
N SER A 61 -40.96 -14.87 5.81
CA SER A 61 -40.80 -13.72 4.91
C SER A 61 -39.90 -12.64 5.51
N VAL A 62 -40.03 -12.35 6.80
CA VAL A 62 -39.15 -11.42 7.52
C VAL A 62 -37.70 -11.91 7.51
N LEU A 63 -37.47 -13.21 7.77
CA LEU A 63 -36.12 -13.78 7.75
C LEU A 63 -35.48 -13.73 6.36
N ILE A 64 -36.25 -14.04 5.31
CA ILE A 64 -35.75 -14.03 3.92
C ILE A 64 -35.39 -12.61 3.49
N ILE A 65 -36.28 -11.64 3.73
CA ILE A 65 -36.07 -10.24 3.33
C ILE A 65 -34.89 -9.61 4.07
N ALA A 66 -34.63 -10.04 5.31
CA ALA A 66 -33.55 -9.50 6.11
C ALA A 66 -32.15 -9.99 5.71
N CYS A 67 -32.01 -10.98 4.81
CA CYS A 67 -30.70 -11.56 4.48
C CYS A 67 -29.75 -10.51 3.86
N PRO A 68 -28.62 -10.16 4.52
CA PRO A 68 -27.76 -9.06 4.08
C PRO A 68 -26.73 -9.50 3.03
N CYS A 69 -27.16 -10.17 1.95
CA CYS A 69 -26.28 -10.76 0.93
C CYS A 69 -25.27 -9.77 0.33
N ALA A 70 -25.68 -8.52 0.12
CA ALA A 70 -24.83 -7.47 -0.45
C ALA A 70 -23.70 -7.02 0.49
N LEU A 71 -23.94 -7.09 1.81
CA LEU A 71 -22.99 -6.59 2.81
C LEU A 71 -21.67 -7.38 2.80
N GLY A 72 -21.75 -8.69 2.57
CA GLY A 72 -20.58 -9.58 2.54
C GLY A 72 -19.68 -9.42 1.33
N LEU A 73 -20.20 -8.90 0.21
CA LEU A 73 -19.45 -8.72 -1.04
C LEU A 73 -18.96 -7.30 -1.28
N ALA A 74 -19.65 -6.29 -0.72
CA ALA A 74 -19.30 -4.89 -0.97
C ALA A 74 -17.83 -4.56 -0.62
N THR A 75 -17.37 -5.02 0.54
CA THR A 75 -16.01 -4.79 1.05
C THR A 75 -14.92 -5.42 0.17
N PRO A 76 -14.93 -6.75 -0.11
CA PRO A 76 -13.89 -7.37 -0.94
C PRO A 76 -13.88 -6.82 -2.36
N THR A 77 -15.04 -6.49 -2.94
CA THR A 77 -15.09 -5.87 -4.27
C THR A 77 -14.45 -4.48 -4.27
N ALA A 78 -14.74 -3.65 -3.27
CA ALA A 78 -14.13 -2.32 -3.14
C ALA A 78 -12.60 -2.40 -2.97
N ILE A 79 -12.11 -3.33 -2.15
CA ILE A 79 -10.67 -3.55 -1.96
C ILE A 79 -10.02 -4.02 -3.27
N MET A 80 -10.59 -5.01 -3.94
CA MET A 80 -10.04 -5.56 -5.19
C MET A 80 -9.94 -4.50 -6.29
N VAL A 81 -10.99 -3.69 -6.48
CA VAL A 81 -10.96 -2.59 -7.45
C VAL A 81 -9.99 -1.49 -7.02
N GLY A 82 -9.96 -1.15 -5.71
CA GLY A 82 -9.07 -0.13 -5.16
C GLY A 82 -7.58 -0.48 -5.31
N THR A 83 -7.20 -1.72 -5.00
CA THR A 83 -5.81 -2.19 -5.18
C THR A 83 -5.44 -2.30 -6.65
N GLY A 84 -6.35 -2.76 -7.52
CA GLY A 84 -6.16 -2.74 -8.97
C GLY A 84 -5.91 -1.33 -9.50
N LYS A 85 -6.70 -0.35 -9.04
CA LYS A 85 -6.52 1.05 -9.42
C LYS A 85 -5.22 1.65 -8.89
N GLY A 86 -4.81 1.28 -7.67
CA GLY A 86 -3.51 1.65 -7.12
C GLY A 86 -2.36 1.14 -7.99
N ALA A 87 -2.42 -0.12 -8.42
CA ALA A 87 -1.40 -0.73 -9.27
C ALA A 87 -1.28 -0.04 -10.64
N GLU A 88 -2.39 0.38 -11.26
CA GLU A 88 -2.38 1.20 -12.48
C GLU A 88 -1.62 2.53 -12.32
N ASN A 89 -1.53 3.04 -11.09
CA ASN A 89 -0.82 4.28 -10.75
C ASN A 89 0.57 4.02 -10.14
N GLY A 90 1.09 2.78 -10.23
CA GLY A 90 2.40 2.41 -9.69
C GLY A 90 2.44 2.29 -8.15
N ILE A 91 1.28 2.25 -7.49
CA ILE A 91 1.15 2.10 -6.04
C ILE A 91 0.77 0.65 -5.74
N LEU A 92 1.75 -0.13 -5.28
CA LEU A 92 1.54 -1.53 -4.92
C LEU A 92 1.12 -1.65 -3.45
N ILE A 93 -0.14 -2.02 -3.23
CA ILE A 93 -0.70 -2.19 -1.89
C ILE A 93 -0.63 -3.66 -1.51
N LYS A 94 0.12 -3.96 -0.45
CA LYS A 94 0.41 -5.34 -0.01
C LYS A 94 -0.76 -6.02 0.69
N ASP A 95 -1.69 -5.28 1.30
CA ASP A 95 -2.80 -5.88 2.05
C ASP A 95 -3.98 -4.89 2.20
N ALA A 96 -5.16 -5.44 2.49
CA ALA A 96 -6.38 -4.65 2.58
C ALA A 96 -6.37 -3.68 3.78
N ALA A 97 -5.69 -4.04 4.87
CA ALA A 97 -5.57 -3.17 6.04
C ALA A 97 -4.73 -1.93 5.73
N SER A 98 -3.67 -2.08 4.94
CA SER A 98 -2.85 -0.97 4.46
C SER A 98 -3.66 0.03 3.65
N LEU A 99 -4.56 -0.41 2.75
CA LEU A 99 -5.44 0.49 1.99
C LEU A 99 -6.36 1.29 2.93
N GLU A 100 -6.95 0.64 3.93
CA GLU A 100 -7.85 1.30 4.88
C GLU A 100 -7.12 2.26 5.84
N LEU A 101 -5.96 1.84 6.36
CA LEU A 101 -5.15 2.65 7.27
C LEU A 101 -4.63 3.90 6.57
N THR A 102 -4.32 3.81 5.28
CA THR A 102 -3.83 4.94 4.47
C THR A 102 -4.81 6.12 4.52
N HIS A 103 -6.12 5.87 4.53
CA HIS A 103 -7.14 6.91 4.65
C HIS A 103 -7.07 7.69 5.97
N ARG A 104 -6.58 7.06 7.06
CA ARG A 104 -6.50 7.65 8.40
C ARG A 104 -5.14 8.27 8.72
N LEU A 105 -4.17 8.18 7.81
CA LEU A 105 -2.84 8.75 8.03
C LEU A 105 -2.93 10.29 8.09
N ASN A 106 -2.29 10.87 9.10
CA ASN A 106 -2.19 12.32 9.28
C ASN A 106 -0.76 12.85 9.08
N THR A 107 0.22 11.96 9.15
CA THR A 107 1.65 12.30 9.13
C THR A 107 2.36 11.27 8.27
N ILE A 108 3.21 11.75 7.36
CA ILE A 108 4.08 10.91 6.54
C ILE A 108 5.51 11.28 6.87
N VAL A 109 6.29 10.31 7.34
CA VAL A 109 7.71 10.46 7.60
C VAL A 109 8.47 9.77 6.47
N PHE A 110 9.24 10.53 5.72
CA PHE A 110 10.07 9.99 4.64
C PHE A 110 11.47 9.69 5.17
N ASP A 111 11.99 8.51 4.81
CA ASP A 111 13.43 8.33 4.82
C ASP A 111 14.05 9.21 3.72
N LYS A 112 15.25 9.75 3.96
CA LYS A 112 15.91 10.60 2.98
C LYS A 112 16.55 9.76 1.89
N THR A 113 17.34 8.77 2.29
CA THR A 113 18.24 8.05 1.38
C THR A 113 17.47 7.00 0.60
N GLY A 114 17.43 7.11 -0.73
CA GLY A 114 16.75 6.13 -1.58
C GLY A 114 15.22 6.29 -1.66
N THR A 115 14.62 7.19 -0.87
CA THR A 115 13.20 7.58 -1.01
C THR A 115 13.11 9.00 -1.58
N LEU A 116 13.64 10.01 -0.89
CA LEU A 116 13.69 11.39 -1.41
C LEU A 116 14.87 11.61 -2.35
N THR A 117 15.96 10.87 -2.15
CA THR A 117 17.17 10.95 -2.97
C THR A 117 17.30 9.73 -3.87
N LYS A 118 18.11 9.86 -4.92
CA LYS A 118 18.42 8.77 -5.86
C LYS A 118 19.22 7.61 -5.24
N GLY A 119 19.66 7.72 -3.98
CA GLY A 119 20.47 6.70 -3.31
C GLY A 119 21.92 6.57 -3.82
N GLU A 120 22.29 7.28 -4.89
CA GLU A 120 23.63 7.29 -5.46
C GLU A 120 24.36 8.60 -5.15
N PRO A 121 25.60 8.56 -4.62
CA PRO A 121 26.42 9.75 -4.48
C PRO A 121 26.76 10.37 -5.84
N VAL A 122 26.77 11.70 -5.91
CA VAL A 122 27.16 12.45 -7.11
C VAL A 122 28.05 13.61 -6.69
N VAL A 123 29.12 13.85 -7.45
CA VAL A 123 29.99 15.02 -7.26
C VAL A 123 29.23 16.29 -7.67
N THR A 124 28.90 17.11 -6.68
CA THR A 124 28.24 18.42 -6.86
C THR A 124 29.25 19.53 -7.04
N ASP A 125 30.21 19.62 -6.11
CA ASP A 125 31.13 20.75 -5.98
C ASP A 125 32.58 20.31 -6.03
N ILE A 126 33.40 21.05 -6.77
CA ILE A 126 34.85 20.92 -6.77
C ILE A 126 35.39 22.27 -6.32
N ILE A 127 35.89 22.31 -5.10
CA ILE A 127 36.35 23.52 -4.43
C ILE A 127 37.88 23.50 -4.40
N ILE A 128 38.49 24.56 -4.90
CA ILE A 128 39.94 24.76 -4.89
C ILE A 128 40.20 26.04 -4.07
N LYS A 129 41.18 26.00 -3.16
CA LYS A 129 41.61 27.21 -2.45
C LYS A 129 42.39 28.11 -3.41
N GLU A 130 41.85 29.32 -3.61
CA GLU A 130 42.25 30.33 -4.60
C GLU A 130 43.74 30.76 -4.59
N LYS A 131 44.50 30.45 -3.52
CA LYS A 131 45.88 30.93 -3.35
C LYS A 131 46.96 29.83 -3.43
N SER A 132 46.63 28.56 -3.73
CA SER A 132 47.60 27.47 -3.57
C SER A 132 47.57 26.34 -4.62
N SER A 133 46.83 26.46 -5.73
CA SER A 133 46.66 25.35 -6.67
C SER A 133 47.38 25.57 -7.99
N VAL A 134 48.35 24.70 -8.28
CA VAL A 134 48.93 24.49 -9.61
C VAL A 134 47.91 23.88 -10.58
N TYR A 135 46.81 23.31 -10.06
CA TYR A 135 45.84 22.53 -10.83
C TYR A 135 44.49 23.23 -11.00
N SER A 136 43.89 23.06 -12.18
CA SER A 136 42.48 23.37 -12.46
C SER A 136 41.51 22.37 -11.79
N LYS A 137 40.23 22.73 -11.70
CA LYS A 137 39.17 21.84 -11.19
C LYS A 137 39.06 20.53 -11.95
N GLU A 138 39.24 20.59 -13.27
CA GLU A 138 39.21 19.41 -14.14
C GLU A 138 40.44 18.54 -13.93
N GLU A 139 41.63 19.12 -13.77
CA GLU A 139 42.84 18.35 -13.45
C GLU A 139 42.76 17.68 -12.09
N LEU A 140 42.24 18.38 -11.08
CA LEU A 140 42.03 17.80 -9.75
C LEU A 140 41.06 16.62 -9.80
N LEU A 141 39.94 16.78 -10.51
CA LEU A 141 38.97 15.71 -10.69
C LEU A 141 39.57 14.55 -11.49
N LYS A 142 40.32 14.84 -12.56
CA LYS A 142 40.98 13.84 -13.40
C LYS A 142 41.94 12.99 -12.57
N LEU A 143 42.80 13.61 -11.76
CA LEU A 143 43.74 12.91 -10.90
C LEU A 143 43.01 12.06 -9.85
N SER A 144 42.03 12.65 -9.16
CA SER A 144 41.26 11.96 -8.11
C SER A 144 40.48 10.77 -8.69
N ALA A 145 39.82 10.95 -9.84
CA ALA A 145 39.10 9.89 -10.53
C ALA A 145 40.03 8.80 -11.08
N SER A 146 41.23 9.16 -11.52
CA SER A 146 42.24 8.18 -11.95
C SER A 146 42.74 7.31 -10.81
N SER A 147 42.94 7.87 -9.62
CA SER A 147 43.28 7.09 -8.42
C SER A 147 42.15 6.15 -8.00
N GLU A 148 40.90 6.51 -8.26
CA GLU A 148 39.71 5.76 -7.85
C GLU A 148 39.14 4.85 -8.95
N LEU A 149 39.86 4.68 -10.07
CA LEU A 149 39.40 3.95 -11.25
C LEU A 149 38.97 2.50 -10.95
N TYR A 150 39.66 1.84 -10.01
CA TYR A 150 39.41 0.46 -9.60
C TYR A 150 38.75 0.34 -8.21
N SER A 151 38.27 1.46 -7.67
CA SER A 151 37.63 1.50 -6.35
C SER A 151 36.16 1.09 -6.44
N GLU A 152 35.77 0.12 -5.63
CA GLU A 152 34.36 -0.29 -5.51
C GLU A 152 33.54 0.67 -4.62
N HIS A 153 34.20 1.60 -3.93
CA HIS A 153 33.54 2.51 -3.00
C HIS A 153 32.59 3.48 -3.75
N PRO A 154 31.35 3.70 -3.27
CA PRO A 154 30.36 4.55 -3.97
C PRO A 154 30.84 5.97 -4.28
N LEU A 155 31.67 6.55 -3.42
CA LEU A 155 32.28 7.88 -3.65
C LEU A 155 33.34 7.85 -4.77
N GLY A 156 34.15 6.80 -4.84
CA GLY A 156 35.11 6.58 -5.92
C GLY A 156 34.42 6.49 -7.27
N LYS A 157 33.38 5.64 -7.34
CA LYS A 157 32.51 5.52 -8.52
C LYS A 157 31.87 6.85 -8.93
N ALA A 158 31.44 7.67 -7.97
CA ALA A 158 30.86 8.98 -8.25
C ALA A 158 31.87 9.94 -8.90
N MET A 159 33.14 9.93 -8.47
CA MET A 159 34.22 10.73 -9.06
C MET A 159 34.56 10.27 -10.48
N VAL A 160 34.70 8.97 -10.69
CA VAL A 160 34.95 8.38 -12.02
C VAL A 160 33.82 8.72 -12.99
N LYS A 161 32.57 8.54 -12.56
CA LYS A 161 31.36 8.88 -13.35
C LYS A 161 31.34 10.36 -13.73
N LYS A 162 31.67 11.27 -12.80
CA LYS A 162 31.74 12.71 -13.09
C LYS A 162 32.83 13.05 -14.10
N ALA A 163 34.02 12.46 -13.97
CA ALA A 163 35.12 12.68 -14.91
C ALA A 163 34.80 12.17 -16.32
N GLN A 164 34.14 11.01 -16.43
CA GLN A 164 33.65 10.45 -17.69
C GLN A 164 32.58 11.34 -18.35
N GLN A 165 31.65 11.90 -17.57
CA GLN A 165 30.64 12.85 -18.08
C GLN A 165 31.27 14.11 -18.67
N LEU A 166 32.36 14.59 -18.06
CA LEU A 166 33.15 15.72 -18.57
C LEU A 166 34.13 15.31 -19.69
N LYS A 167 34.10 14.04 -20.14
CA LYS A 167 34.98 13.48 -21.18
C LYS A 167 36.48 13.65 -20.87
N LEU A 168 36.84 13.65 -19.60
CA LEU A 168 38.24 13.74 -19.18
C LEU A 168 38.95 12.42 -19.45
N LYS A 169 40.12 12.48 -20.08
CA LYS A 169 40.93 11.30 -20.37
C LYS A 169 41.62 10.80 -19.09
N LEU A 170 41.01 9.82 -18.43
CA LEU A 170 41.59 9.22 -17.22
C LEU A 170 42.93 8.54 -17.52
N ILE A 171 43.84 8.65 -16.57
CA ILE A 171 45.12 7.96 -16.52
C ILE A 171 44.90 6.62 -15.81
N GLU A 172 45.38 5.51 -16.37
CA GLU A 172 45.41 4.24 -15.67
C GLU A 172 46.50 4.29 -14.59
N PRO A 173 46.17 4.08 -13.31
CA PRO A 173 47.18 3.97 -12.27
C PRO A 173 48.02 2.71 -12.53
N LYS A 174 49.32 2.90 -12.72
CA LYS A 174 50.29 1.80 -12.79
C LYS A 174 50.68 1.41 -11.36
N ASN A 175 50.67 0.10 -11.08
CA ASN A 175 51.28 -0.45 -9.87
C ASN A 175 52.80 -0.22 -9.86
#